data_AF-A0A7W5MZD9-F1
#
_entry.id   AF-A0A7W5MZD9-F1
#
_cell.length_a   1.000
_cell.length_b   1.000
_cell.length_c   1.000
_cell.angle_alpha   90.00
_cell.angle_beta   90.00
_cell.angle_gamma   90.00
#
_symmetry.space_group_name_H-M   'P 1'
#
loop_
_entity.id
_entity.type
_entity.pdbx_description
1 polymer ?
#
loop_
_entity_poly.entity_id
_entity_poly.type
_entity_poly.pdbx_seq_one_letter_code
_entity_poly.pdbx_strand_id
1 'polypeptide(L)'
;MSKASGPANPEPLMIAAKSVSEAYARTLLHIMSHPGKEIAPLVLTIEGFDQGYDIPEDLKVRTALDNLLKAKKYRDVENVAYTIFPQRLWTMAQGDRAKLFEFYRMAFPAYRAANPRLNGRGLYFERLMMYGRGPCDGNQLEWILSQYESRSGVRRSMLQATTFDPERDHNGTARLGFPCLQHVSFIPVKAGLVANAFYATQQLFDKAYGNYLGLAELAAFMAHEMGIPLARLNVTIGVAKLERITKTDSAMKPLIEAARACVAPPAPAAQRPSPSLQLAAQPA
;
A
#
# COMPACT_ATOMS: atom_id res chain seq x y z
N MET A 1 14.67 -34.91 3.77
CA MET A 1 13.87 -33.69 3.51
C MET A 1 14.85 -32.61 3.05
N SER A 2 14.80 -32.22 1.77
CA SER A 2 15.67 -31.16 1.24
C SER A 2 15.24 -29.82 1.85
N LYS A 3 16.08 -29.27 2.75
CA LYS A 3 15.93 -27.93 3.30
C LYS A 3 16.50 -26.95 2.27
N ALA A 4 15.64 -26.06 1.77
CA ALA A 4 15.89 -25.00 0.82
C ALA A 4 16.20 -25.42 -0.64
N SER A 5 15.21 -25.22 -1.51
CA SER A 5 15.42 -25.00 -2.95
C SER A 5 15.04 -23.55 -3.26
N GLY A 6 15.94 -22.62 -2.93
CA GLY A 6 15.82 -21.20 -3.26
C GLY A 6 17.05 -20.74 -4.05
N PRO A 7 16.94 -19.69 -4.89
CA PRO A 7 18.10 -19.14 -5.60
C PRO A 7 19.20 -18.69 -4.62
N ALA A 8 20.45 -18.70 -5.09
CA ALA A 8 21.61 -18.19 -4.37
C ALA A 8 21.34 -16.74 -3.93
N ASN A 9 21.35 -16.51 -2.61
CA ASN A 9 21.16 -15.25 -1.89
C ASN A 9 21.04 -13.98 -2.76
N PRO A 10 19.87 -13.68 -3.35
CA PRO A 10 19.72 -12.51 -4.20
C PRO A 10 19.68 -11.23 -3.36
N GLU A 11 20.36 -10.19 -3.83
CA GLU A 11 20.22 -8.84 -3.24
C GLU A 11 18.74 -8.43 -3.21
N PRO A 12 18.33 -7.61 -2.22
CA PRO A 12 16.97 -7.08 -2.17
C PRO A 12 16.61 -6.36 -3.47
N LEU A 13 15.47 -6.70 -4.07
CA LEU A 13 14.94 -5.89 -5.16
C LEU A 13 14.38 -4.59 -4.57
N MET A 14 15.00 -3.48 -4.95
CA MET A 14 14.57 -2.13 -4.54
C MET A 14 13.80 -1.48 -5.69
N ILE A 15 12.57 -1.02 -5.43
CA ILE A 15 11.75 -0.29 -6.41
C ILE A 15 11.35 1.06 -5.82
N ALA A 16 11.69 2.13 -6.54
CA ALA A 16 11.15 3.47 -6.28
C ALA A 16 10.05 3.80 -7.29
N ALA A 17 8.99 4.45 -6.83
CA ALA A 17 7.80 4.80 -7.61
C ALA A 17 7.18 6.12 -7.12
N LYS A 18 6.42 6.79 -7.99
CA LYS A 18 5.68 8.03 -7.71
C LYS A 18 4.18 7.82 -7.52
N SER A 19 3.73 6.56 -7.56
CA SER A 19 2.34 6.17 -7.31
C SER A 19 2.24 4.72 -6.86
N VAL A 20 1.11 4.34 -6.26
CA VAL A 20 0.85 2.94 -5.90
C VAL A 20 0.76 2.05 -7.15
N SER A 21 0.25 2.59 -8.25
CA SER A 21 0.14 1.90 -9.53
C SER A 21 1.49 1.65 -10.18
N GLU A 22 2.39 2.62 -10.12
CA GLU A 22 3.75 2.47 -10.65
C GLU A 22 4.53 1.46 -9.82
N ALA A 23 4.42 1.49 -8.48
CA ALA A 23 5.05 0.50 -7.61
C ALA A 23 4.58 -0.92 -7.93
N TYR A 24 3.26 -1.10 -8.09
CA TYR A 24 2.66 -2.35 -8.51
C TYR A 24 3.13 -2.78 -9.91
N ALA A 25 3.09 -1.88 -10.88
CA ALA A 25 3.46 -2.14 -12.27
C ALA A 25 4.92 -2.56 -12.40
N ARG A 26 5.85 -1.84 -11.76
CA ARG A 26 7.29 -2.19 -11.74
C ARG A 26 7.50 -3.57 -11.11
N THR A 27 6.82 -3.87 -10.00
CA THR A 27 6.90 -5.18 -9.33
C THR A 27 6.37 -6.30 -10.22
N LEU A 28 5.20 -6.10 -10.83
CA LEU A 28 4.59 -7.06 -11.75
C LEU A 28 5.49 -7.34 -12.95
N LEU A 29 5.97 -6.29 -13.62
CA LEU A 29 6.83 -6.42 -14.80
C LEU A 29 8.15 -7.11 -14.46
N HIS A 30 8.73 -6.82 -13.28
CA HIS A 30 9.92 -7.53 -12.81
C HIS A 30 9.64 -9.03 -12.65
N ILE A 31 8.56 -9.41 -11.95
CA ILE A 31 8.19 -10.83 -11.84
C ILE A 31 8.00 -11.43 -13.23
N MET A 32 7.33 -10.75 -14.15
CA MET A 32 7.05 -11.27 -15.49
C MET A 32 8.31 -11.52 -16.32
N SER A 33 9.37 -10.73 -16.14
CA SER A 33 10.63 -10.83 -16.91
C SER A 33 11.67 -11.78 -16.32
N HIS A 34 11.52 -12.22 -15.07
CA HIS A 34 12.48 -13.09 -14.39
C HIS A 34 11.95 -14.53 -14.25
N PRO A 35 12.81 -15.56 -14.11
CA PRO A 35 12.36 -16.91 -13.80
C PRO A 35 11.71 -16.99 -12.39
N GLY A 36 10.91 -18.03 -12.15
CA GLY A 36 10.25 -18.23 -10.85
C GLY A 36 8.96 -17.41 -10.68
N LYS A 37 8.44 -17.32 -9.45
CA LYS A 37 7.20 -16.58 -9.13
C LYS A 37 7.32 -15.76 -7.85
N GLU A 38 8.53 -15.63 -7.32
CA GLU A 38 8.79 -15.02 -6.03
C GLU A 38 9.91 -13.97 -6.15
N ILE A 39 9.79 -12.90 -5.37
CA ILE A 39 10.84 -11.94 -5.09
C ILE A 39 11.07 -11.99 -3.59
N ALA A 40 12.32 -12.22 -3.16
CA ALA A 40 12.66 -12.31 -1.74
C ALA A 40 14.10 -11.81 -1.50
N PRO A 41 14.32 -10.68 -0.79
CA PRO A 41 13.31 -9.71 -0.32
C PRO A 41 12.95 -8.65 -1.38
N LEU A 42 11.79 -8.00 -1.20
CA LEU A 42 11.32 -6.85 -1.98
C LEU A 42 11.19 -5.61 -1.07
N VAL A 43 11.74 -4.48 -1.50
CA VAL A 43 11.55 -3.19 -0.84
C VAL A 43 10.99 -2.18 -1.83
N LEU A 44 9.85 -1.60 -1.47
CA LEU A 44 9.19 -0.55 -2.24
C LEU A 44 9.32 0.78 -1.54
N THR A 45 9.56 1.82 -2.32
CA THR A 45 9.50 3.21 -1.92
C THR A 45 8.50 3.92 -2.82
N ILE A 46 7.45 4.48 -2.24
CA ILE A 46 6.40 5.22 -2.93
C ILE A 46 6.44 6.66 -2.43
N GLU A 47 6.58 7.59 -3.37
CA GLU A 47 6.55 9.03 -3.15
C GLU A 47 5.50 9.65 -4.08
N GLY A 48 5.54 10.96 -4.32
CA GLY A 48 4.63 11.64 -5.25
C GLY A 48 3.29 12.03 -4.63
N PHE A 49 3.14 11.85 -3.31
CA PHE A 49 2.02 12.36 -2.56
C PHE A 49 2.04 13.89 -2.56
N ASP A 50 0.86 14.48 -2.70
CA ASP A 50 0.70 15.93 -2.63
C ASP A 50 0.28 16.37 -1.22
N GLN A 51 0.03 17.68 -1.08
CA GLN A 51 -0.39 18.30 0.18
C GLN A 51 -1.86 18.00 0.53
N GLY A 52 -2.65 17.48 -0.42
CA GLY A 52 -4.07 17.18 -0.25
C GLY A 52 -4.32 15.82 0.40
N TYR A 53 -3.27 15.03 0.65
CA TYR A 53 -3.35 13.65 1.14
C TYR A 53 -4.03 12.68 0.17
N ASP A 54 -4.18 13.09 -1.09
CA ASP A 54 -4.68 12.23 -2.15
C ASP A 54 -3.63 11.19 -2.53
N ILE A 55 -4.07 9.96 -2.81
CA ILE A 55 -3.17 8.87 -3.18
C ILE A 55 -3.06 8.81 -4.71
N PRO A 56 -1.88 9.08 -5.29
CA PRO A 56 -1.72 9.04 -6.75
C PRO A 56 -1.89 7.61 -7.28
N GLU A 57 -2.74 7.49 -8.29
CA GLU A 57 -3.02 6.25 -9.03
C GLU A 57 -3.01 6.48 -10.55
N ASP A 58 -2.60 5.46 -11.31
CA ASP A 58 -2.86 5.32 -12.73
C ASP A 58 -4.17 4.55 -12.92
N LEU A 59 -5.21 5.26 -13.37
CA LEU A 59 -6.54 4.69 -13.56
C LEU A 59 -6.60 3.56 -14.60
N LYS A 60 -5.67 3.52 -15.57
CA LYS A 60 -5.63 2.44 -16.56
C LYS A 60 -5.11 1.15 -15.92
N VAL A 61 -4.05 1.24 -15.12
CA VAL A 61 -3.55 0.09 -14.34
C VAL A 61 -4.62 -0.38 -13.37
N ARG A 62 -5.23 0.55 -12.63
CA ARG A 62 -6.29 0.25 -11.66
C ARG A 62 -7.47 -0.48 -12.30
N THR A 63 -8.01 0.08 -13.38
CA THR A 63 -9.16 -0.49 -14.10
C THR A 63 -8.84 -1.85 -14.71
N ALA A 64 -7.65 -2.02 -15.32
CA ALA A 64 -7.23 -3.29 -15.89
C ALA A 64 -7.11 -4.39 -14.82
N LEU A 65 -6.58 -4.03 -13.63
CA LEU A 65 -6.48 -4.96 -12.52
C LEU A 65 -7.86 -5.33 -11.96
N ASP A 66 -8.74 -4.35 -11.69
CA ASP A 66 -10.09 -4.62 -11.16
C ASP A 66 -10.92 -5.49 -12.12
N ASN A 67 -10.84 -5.24 -13.42
CA ASN A 67 -11.49 -6.08 -14.44
C ASN A 67 -10.97 -7.52 -14.41
N LEU A 68 -9.65 -7.69 -14.28
CA LEU A 68 -9.03 -9.02 -14.19
C LEU A 68 -9.40 -9.74 -12.89
N LEU A 69 -9.39 -9.04 -11.75
CA LEU A 69 -9.82 -9.58 -10.45
C LEU A 69 -11.28 -10.04 -10.50
N LYS A 70 -12.17 -9.21 -11.05
CA LYS A 70 -13.59 -9.55 -11.26
C LYS A 70 -13.75 -10.78 -12.14
N ALA A 71 -13.07 -10.84 -13.28
CA ALA A 71 -13.11 -11.98 -14.20
C ALA A 71 -12.64 -13.28 -13.53
N LYS A 72 -11.67 -13.19 -12.62
CA LYS A 72 -11.12 -14.31 -11.86
C LYS A 72 -11.83 -14.55 -10.51
N LYS A 73 -12.90 -13.80 -10.22
CA LYS A 73 -13.71 -13.87 -8.98
C LYS A 73 -12.92 -13.62 -7.69
N TYR A 74 -11.95 -12.71 -7.75
CA TYR A 74 -11.25 -12.18 -6.57
C TYR A 74 -11.87 -10.87 -6.09
N ARG A 75 -11.54 -10.47 -4.86
CA ARG A 75 -11.93 -9.15 -4.32
C ARG A 75 -11.26 -8.06 -5.16
N ASP A 76 -11.98 -6.98 -5.41
CA ASP A 76 -11.40 -5.78 -6.03
C ASP A 76 -10.39 -5.10 -5.11
N VAL A 77 -9.66 -4.14 -5.69
CA VAL A 77 -8.61 -3.41 -5.00
C VAL A 77 -9.14 -2.63 -3.78
N GLU A 78 -10.30 -2.01 -3.90
CA GLU A 78 -10.87 -1.17 -2.83
C GLU A 78 -11.23 -2.00 -1.60
N ASN A 79 -11.85 -3.16 -1.79
CA ASN A 79 -12.16 -4.08 -0.71
C ASN A 79 -10.91 -4.64 -0.02
N VAL A 80 -9.78 -4.74 -0.72
CA VAL A 80 -8.50 -5.11 -0.10
C VAL A 80 -7.92 -3.92 0.68
N ALA A 81 -7.90 -2.73 0.10
CA ALA A 81 -7.43 -1.50 0.78
C ALA A 81 -8.21 -1.24 2.07
N TYR A 82 -9.53 -1.42 2.03
CA TYR A 82 -10.43 -1.29 3.17
C TYR A 82 -10.04 -2.17 4.38
N THR A 83 -9.35 -3.30 4.15
CA THR A 83 -8.88 -4.13 5.25
C THR A 83 -7.79 -3.45 6.08
N ILE A 84 -7.03 -2.51 5.50
CA ILE A 84 -5.95 -1.74 6.13
C ILE A 84 -6.45 -0.38 6.58
N PHE A 85 -7.15 0.35 5.72
CA PHE A 85 -7.72 1.64 6.07
C PHE A 85 -9.11 1.80 5.46
N PRO A 86 -10.16 2.08 6.27
CA PRO A 86 -11.53 2.15 5.78
C PRO A 86 -11.84 3.54 5.20
N GLN A 87 -11.24 3.88 4.06
CA GLN A 87 -11.31 5.22 3.43
C GLN A 87 -12.74 5.79 3.35
N ARG A 88 -13.74 4.97 3.00
CA ARG A 88 -15.14 5.40 2.96
C ARG A 88 -15.68 5.90 4.31
N LEU A 89 -15.31 5.22 5.41
CA LEU A 89 -15.71 5.66 6.75
C LEU A 89 -14.98 6.95 7.13
N TRP A 90 -13.74 7.12 6.69
CA TRP A 90 -13.00 8.36 6.89
C TRP A 90 -13.65 9.54 6.16
N THR A 91 -14.06 9.35 4.91
CA THR A 91 -14.84 10.34 4.17
C THR A 91 -16.17 10.67 4.89
N MET A 92 -16.89 9.65 5.38
CA MET A 92 -18.12 9.86 6.15
C MET A 92 -17.88 10.60 7.48
N ALA A 93 -16.71 10.40 8.08
CA ALA A 93 -16.31 11.06 9.31
C ALA A 93 -15.92 12.54 9.08
N GLN A 94 -15.76 12.98 7.83
CA GLN A 94 -15.48 14.38 7.46
C GLN A 94 -14.24 14.96 8.15
N GLY A 95 -13.18 14.16 8.26
CA GLY A 95 -11.94 14.62 8.90
C GLY A 95 -11.92 14.46 10.43
N ASP A 96 -12.95 13.85 11.05
CA ASP A 96 -13.02 13.63 12.49
C ASP A 96 -12.56 12.21 12.86
N ARG A 97 -11.36 12.08 13.43
CA ARG A 97 -10.81 10.76 13.79
C ARG A 97 -11.63 10.02 14.85
N ALA A 98 -12.31 10.73 15.75
CA ALA A 98 -13.14 10.09 16.78
C ALA A 98 -14.36 9.41 16.13
N LYS A 99 -15.01 10.10 15.18
CA LYS A 99 -16.10 9.51 14.38
C LYS A 99 -15.63 8.33 13.54
N LEU A 100 -14.45 8.41 12.92
CA LEU A 100 -13.87 7.27 12.19
C LEU A 100 -13.78 6.02 13.08
N PHE A 101 -13.21 6.17 14.27
CA PHE A 101 -13.06 5.05 15.19
C PHE A 101 -14.41 4.52 15.70
N GLU A 102 -15.38 5.40 15.95
CA GLU A 102 -16.74 5.02 16.30
C GLU A 102 -17.44 4.24 15.18
N PHE A 103 -17.47 4.79 13.96
CA PHE A 103 -18.08 4.15 12.79
C PHE A 103 -17.48 2.77 12.54
N TYR A 104 -16.16 2.64 12.62
CA TYR A 104 -15.52 1.35 12.41
C TYR A 104 -15.87 0.35 13.52
N ARG A 105 -15.89 0.78 14.80
CA ARG A 105 -16.27 -0.08 15.93
C ARG A 105 -17.69 -0.61 15.78
N MET A 106 -18.62 0.22 15.33
CA MET A 106 -20.01 -0.17 15.07
C MET A 106 -20.12 -1.16 13.91
N ALA A 107 -19.35 -0.95 12.83
CA ALA A 107 -19.48 -1.74 11.61
C ALA A 107 -18.69 -3.07 11.63
N PHE A 108 -17.58 -3.14 12.38
CA PHE A 108 -16.70 -4.31 12.39
C PHE A 108 -17.39 -5.65 12.73
N PRO A 109 -18.32 -5.74 13.70
CA PRO A 109 -19.05 -6.98 13.96
C PRO A 109 -19.77 -7.52 12.72
N ALA A 110 -20.40 -6.63 11.93
CA ALA A 110 -21.06 -7.00 10.69
C ALA A 110 -20.06 -7.45 9.61
N TYR A 111 -18.91 -6.77 9.49
CA TYR A 111 -17.87 -7.18 8.54
C TYR A 111 -17.29 -8.56 8.85
N ARG A 112 -17.09 -8.86 10.13
CA ARG A 112 -16.66 -10.19 10.58
C ARG A 112 -17.72 -11.25 10.29
N ALA A 113 -18.99 -10.95 10.56
CA ALA A 113 -20.12 -11.86 10.33
C ALA A 113 -20.41 -12.11 8.84
N ALA A 114 -20.19 -11.12 7.96
CA ALA A 114 -20.43 -11.24 6.53
C ALA A 114 -19.47 -12.22 5.83
N ASN A 115 -18.27 -12.43 6.38
CA ASN A 115 -17.33 -13.42 5.84
C ASN A 115 -16.47 -14.06 6.94
N PRO A 116 -17.06 -14.91 7.81
CA PRO A 116 -16.36 -15.44 9.00
C PRO A 116 -15.12 -16.25 8.63
N ARG A 117 -15.13 -16.93 7.48
CA ARG A 117 -14.00 -17.71 6.99
C ARG A 117 -12.76 -16.86 6.70
N LEU A 118 -12.95 -15.67 6.11
CA LEU A 118 -11.84 -14.80 5.71
C LEU A 118 -11.53 -13.73 6.77
N ASN A 119 -12.55 -13.27 7.51
CA ASN A 119 -12.45 -12.16 8.46
C ASN A 119 -12.46 -12.65 9.93
N GLY A 120 -12.59 -13.94 10.19
CA GLY A 120 -12.66 -14.50 11.54
C GLY A 120 -11.41 -14.25 12.38
N ARG A 121 -10.24 -14.08 11.72
CA ARG A 121 -8.98 -13.69 12.38
C ARG A 121 -8.82 -12.18 12.56
N GLY A 122 -9.76 -11.37 12.08
CA GLY A 122 -9.70 -9.91 12.12
C GLY A 122 -9.39 -9.27 10.75
N LEU A 123 -9.27 -7.95 10.77
CA LEU A 123 -8.83 -7.12 9.65
C LEU A 123 -7.68 -6.25 10.13
N TYR A 124 -6.83 -5.73 9.24
CA TYR A 124 -5.66 -4.97 9.66
C TYR A 124 -6.04 -3.70 10.44
N PHE A 125 -7.06 -2.96 9.98
CA PHE A 125 -7.52 -1.76 10.71
C PHE A 125 -8.08 -2.11 12.10
N GLU A 126 -8.77 -3.26 12.24
CA GLU A 126 -9.17 -3.77 13.56
C GLU A 126 -7.94 -4.04 14.43
N ARG A 127 -6.88 -4.66 13.91
CA ARG A 127 -5.66 -4.88 14.71
C ARG A 127 -4.97 -3.57 15.10
N LEU A 128 -5.09 -2.51 14.30
CA LEU A 128 -4.52 -1.20 14.61
C LEU A 128 -5.35 -0.42 15.66
N MET A 129 -6.68 -0.54 15.62
CA MET A 129 -7.62 0.28 16.41
C MET A 129 -8.20 -0.46 17.63
N MET A 130 -8.31 -1.78 17.57
CA MET A 130 -8.95 -2.63 18.58
C MET A 130 -8.03 -3.81 18.92
N TYR A 131 -6.76 -3.55 19.19
CA TYR A 131 -5.78 -4.61 19.46
C TYR A 131 -6.12 -5.44 20.73
N GLY A 132 -6.97 -4.89 21.60
CA GLY A 132 -7.49 -5.55 22.80
C GLY A 132 -6.56 -5.46 24.01
N ARG A 133 -5.43 -4.77 23.90
CA ARG A 133 -4.49 -4.50 25.00
C ARG A 133 -3.65 -3.26 24.73
N GLY A 134 -3.21 -2.62 25.81
CA GLY A 134 -2.41 -1.39 25.78
C GLY A 134 -3.24 -0.13 26.01
N PRO A 135 -2.62 1.06 25.89
CA PRO A 135 -3.31 2.34 26.05
C PRO A 135 -4.48 2.51 25.08
N CYS A 136 -5.39 3.44 25.40
CA CYS A 136 -6.57 3.73 24.58
C CYS A 136 -7.39 2.47 24.23
N ASP A 137 -7.47 1.51 25.16
CA ASP A 137 -8.15 0.21 24.99
C ASP A 137 -7.64 -0.59 23.77
N GLY A 138 -6.34 -0.47 23.48
CA GLY A 138 -5.70 -1.11 22.32
C GLY A 138 -5.86 -0.35 21.00
N ASN A 139 -6.38 0.87 21.00
CA ASN A 139 -6.30 1.77 19.86
C ASN A 139 -4.90 2.38 19.75
N GLN A 140 -4.04 1.68 19.01
CA GLN A 140 -2.64 2.07 18.83
C GLN A 140 -2.52 3.39 18.05
N LEU A 141 -3.42 3.66 17.10
CA LEU A 141 -3.39 4.90 16.30
C LEU A 141 -3.75 6.12 17.16
N GLU A 142 -4.82 6.03 17.96
CA GLU A 142 -5.20 7.10 18.90
C GLU A 142 -4.09 7.35 19.94
N TRP A 143 -3.47 6.28 20.44
CA TRP A 143 -2.35 6.44 21.37
C TRP A 143 -1.17 7.17 20.72
N ILE A 144 -0.80 6.80 19.50
CA ILE A 144 0.27 7.47 18.75
C ILE A 144 -0.03 8.96 18.57
N LEU A 145 -1.25 9.31 18.14
CA LEU A 145 -1.65 10.68 17.85
C LEU A 145 -1.73 11.53 19.13
N SER A 146 -2.40 11.02 20.18
CA SER A 146 -2.49 11.73 21.47
C SER A 146 -1.12 12.02 22.08
N GLN A 147 -0.17 11.08 21.96
CA GLN A 147 1.19 11.30 22.44
C GLN A 147 1.96 12.29 21.56
N TYR A 148 1.82 12.22 20.25
CA TYR A 148 2.42 13.18 19.31
C TYR A 148 1.96 14.62 19.59
N GLU A 149 0.67 14.81 19.89
CA GLU A 149 0.07 16.10 20.22
C GLU A 149 0.45 16.61 21.62
N SER A 150 0.73 15.70 22.56
CA SER A 150 0.95 16.06 23.97
C SER A 150 2.18 16.94 24.22
N ARG A 151 3.24 16.80 23.40
CA ARG A 151 4.49 17.55 23.56
C ARG A 151 5.38 17.48 22.32
N SER A 152 6.29 18.44 22.20
CA SER A 152 7.39 18.35 21.24
C SER A 152 8.43 17.29 21.63
N GLY A 153 9.18 16.79 20.65
CA GLY A 153 10.29 15.87 20.90
C GLY A 153 9.89 14.47 21.38
N VAL A 154 8.70 14.00 21.00
CA VAL A 154 8.29 12.60 21.20
C VAL A 154 9.29 11.68 20.50
N ARG A 155 9.74 10.63 21.20
CA ARG A 155 10.69 9.67 20.64
C ARG A 155 10.07 9.02 19.39
N ARG A 156 10.82 8.97 18.29
CA ARG A 156 10.35 8.39 17.02
C ARG A 156 9.95 6.92 17.15
N SER A 157 10.61 6.17 18.03
CA SER A 157 10.28 4.77 18.34
C SER A 157 8.95 4.59 19.07
N MET A 158 8.25 5.65 19.49
CA MET A 158 6.89 5.53 20.01
C MET A 158 5.87 5.37 18.87
N LEU A 159 6.14 5.98 17.73
CA LEU A 159 5.19 6.15 16.62
C LEU A 159 5.11 4.88 15.76
N GLN A 160 4.69 3.78 16.38
CA GLN A 160 4.74 2.45 15.78
C GLN A 160 3.56 1.60 16.26
N ALA A 161 2.94 0.83 15.36
CA ALA A 161 1.77 -0.01 15.64
C ALA A 161 1.96 -1.41 15.03
N THR A 162 1.55 -2.44 15.77
CA THR A 162 1.63 -3.84 15.32
C THR A 162 0.26 -4.35 14.89
N THR A 163 0.24 -5.22 13.88
CA THR A 163 -0.96 -6.00 13.54
C THR A 163 -0.79 -7.48 13.84
N PHE A 164 0.45 -7.95 13.98
CA PHE A 164 0.76 -9.30 14.41
C PHE A 164 0.58 -9.43 15.92
N ASP A 165 -0.12 -10.49 16.33
CA ASP A 165 -0.26 -10.85 17.74
C ASP A 165 0.29 -12.26 17.96
N PRO A 166 1.45 -12.43 18.63
CA PRO A 166 2.06 -13.72 18.83
C PRO A 166 1.12 -14.77 19.44
N GLU A 167 0.23 -14.36 20.36
CA GLU A 167 -0.71 -15.28 21.02
C GLU A 167 -1.73 -15.87 20.03
N ARG A 168 -2.15 -15.09 19.04
CA ARG A 168 -3.17 -15.48 18.05
C ARG A 168 -2.55 -16.08 16.79
N ASP A 169 -1.41 -15.54 16.38
CA ASP A 169 -0.89 -15.67 15.03
C ASP A 169 0.38 -16.53 14.94
N HIS A 170 1.10 -16.72 16.04
CA HIS A 170 2.33 -17.53 16.05
C HIS A 170 2.05 -19.02 16.35
N ASN A 171 1.27 -19.66 15.47
CA ASN A 171 0.93 -21.07 15.57
C ASN A 171 1.56 -21.90 14.44
N GLY A 172 1.65 -23.23 14.62
CA GLY A 172 2.30 -24.15 13.67
C GLY A 172 1.55 -24.44 12.37
N THR A 173 0.50 -23.67 12.03
CA THR A 173 -0.26 -23.90 10.79
C THR A 173 0.61 -23.62 9.56
N ALA A 174 0.67 -24.58 8.63
CA ALA A 174 1.51 -24.48 7.44
C ALA A 174 1.21 -23.28 6.52
N ARG A 175 -0.02 -22.74 6.57
CA ARG A 175 -0.43 -21.53 5.84
C ARG A 175 -1.37 -20.70 6.67
N LEU A 176 -0.93 -19.51 7.05
CA LEU A 176 -1.77 -18.50 7.68
C LEU A 176 -2.14 -17.43 6.64
N GLY A 177 -3.43 -17.19 6.43
CA GLY A 177 -3.90 -16.19 5.46
C GLY A 177 -3.86 -14.76 5.97
N PHE A 178 -3.73 -14.55 7.29
CA PHE A 178 -3.74 -13.26 7.97
C PHE A 178 -3.21 -13.41 9.41
N PRO A 179 -2.46 -12.44 9.96
CA PRO A 179 -2.01 -11.19 9.32
C PRO A 179 -0.66 -11.36 8.60
N CYS A 180 -0.56 -10.85 7.36
CA CYS A 180 0.70 -10.83 6.62
C CYS A 180 1.48 -9.53 6.81
N LEU A 181 0.77 -8.40 6.99
CA LEU A 181 1.34 -7.19 7.58
C LEU A 181 1.68 -7.50 9.03
N GLN A 182 2.86 -7.13 9.47
CA GLN A 182 3.31 -7.36 10.84
C GLN A 182 3.31 -6.06 11.63
N HIS A 183 3.83 -5.00 11.03
CA HIS A 183 4.12 -3.77 11.73
C HIS A 183 4.10 -2.55 10.79
N VAL A 184 3.71 -1.40 11.33
CA VAL A 184 3.82 -0.10 10.68
C VAL A 184 4.45 0.92 11.63
N SER A 185 5.26 1.83 11.09
CA SER A 185 5.84 2.95 11.83
C SER A 185 5.62 4.26 11.08
N PHE A 186 5.50 5.36 11.82
CA PHE A 186 5.18 6.69 11.33
C PHE A 186 6.26 7.66 11.80
N ILE A 187 7.18 8.04 10.91
CA ILE A 187 8.40 8.77 11.29
C ILE A 187 8.36 10.18 10.71
N PRO A 188 8.11 11.22 11.53
CA PRO A 188 8.22 12.60 11.11
C PRO A 188 9.67 12.94 10.76
N VAL A 189 9.87 13.48 9.56
CA VAL A 189 11.13 14.06 9.08
C VAL A 189 10.87 15.47 8.54
N LYS A 190 11.93 16.19 8.14
CA LYS A 190 11.78 17.57 7.63
C LYS A 190 10.84 17.68 6.43
N ALA A 191 10.80 16.65 5.57
CA ALA A 191 9.95 16.62 4.37
C ALA A 191 8.48 16.24 4.65
N GLY A 192 8.14 15.83 5.87
CA GLY A 192 6.82 15.32 6.23
C GLY A 192 6.88 13.94 6.90
N LEU A 193 5.77 13.21 6.85
CA LEU A 193 5.65 11.87 7.42
C LEU A 193 6.25 10.81 6.49
N VAL A 194 7.12 9.96 7.02
CA VAL A 194 7.54 8.71 6.37
C VAL A 194 6.88 7.54 7.07
N ALA A 195 6.00 6.83 6.37
CA ALA A 195 5.44 5.57 6.85
C ALA A 195 6.31 4.39 6.40
N ASN A 196 6.56 3.42 7.29
CA ASN A 196 7.22 2.16 6.94
C ASN A 196 6.34 0.99 7.31
N ALA A 197 6.10 0.07 6.39
CA ALA A 197 5.29 -1.13 6.57
C ALA A 197 6.12 -2.40 6.34
N PHE A 198 5.89 -3.43 7.16
CA PHE A 198 6.63 -4.68 7.13
C PHE A 198 5.69 -5.86 6.90
N TYR A 199 5.90 -6.60 5.82
CA TYR A 199 5.18 -7.81 5.48
C TYR A 199 6.10 -9.03 5.54
N ALA A 200 5.64 -10.10 6.18
CA ALA A 200 6.33 -11.39 6.09
C ALA A 200 6.20 -11.98 4.67
N THR A 201 4.99 -11.94 4.13
CA THR A 201 4.68 -12.39 2.77
C THR A 201 3.65 -11.47 2.12
N GLN A 202 3.63 -11.42 0.80
CA GLN A 202 2.66 -10.61 0.03
C GLN A 202 2.21 -11.40 -1.21
N GLN A 203 0.89 -11.48 -1.42
CA GLN A 203 0.31 -12.04 -2.64
C GLN A 203 0.25 -10.94 -3.70
N LEU A 204 1.05 -11.06 -4.75
CA LEU A 204 1.22 -9.99 -5.73
C LEU A 204 -0.06 -9.75 -6.54
N PHE A 205 -0.72 -10.80 -7.02
CA PHE A 205 -1.83 -10.64 -7.96
C PHE A 205 -3.06 -9.96 -7.32
N ASP A 206 -3.60 -10.53 -6.25
CA ASP A 206 -4.92 -10.17 -5.74
C ASP A 206 -4.91 -9.39 -4.42
N LYS A 207 -3.72 -9.07 -3.88
CA LYS A 207 -3.58 -8.31 -2.63
C LYS A 207 -2.67 -7.10 -2.73
N ALA A 208 -1.54 -7.20 -3.42
CA ALA A 208 -0.49 -6.19 -3.34
C ALA A 208 -0.96 -4.77 -3.66
N TYR A 209 -1.68 -4.57 -4.77
CA TYR A 209 -2.16 -3.22 -5.14
C TYR A 209 -3.04 -2.63 -4.03
N GLY A 210 -4.10 -3.34 -3.63
CA GLY A 210 -4.99 -2.87 -2.57
C GLY A 210 -4.28 -2.67 -1.24
N ASN A 211 -3.30 -3.53 -0.91
CA ASN A 211 -2.49 -3.34 0.28
C ASN A 211 -1.64 -2.06 0.19
N TYR A 212 -1.05 -1.74 -0.96
CA TYR A 212 -0.29 -0.49 -1.13
C TYR A 212 -1.20 0.73 -1.03
N LEU A 213 -2.40 0.68 -1.63
CA LEU A 213 -3.40 1.73 -1.52
C LEU A 213 -3.83 1.94 -0.06
N GLY A 214 -4.26 0.89 0.63
CA GLY A 214 -4.70 0.99 2.02
C GLY A 214 -3.60 1.44 2.99
N LEU A 215 -2.33 1.09 2.74
CA LEU A 215 -1.19 1.62 3.50
C LEU A 215 -0.93 3.09 3.22
N ALA A 216 -1.07 3.52 1.97
CA ALA A 216 -0.93 4.91 1.58
C ALA A 216 -2.06 5.76 2.19
N GLU A 217 -3.30 5.28 2.17
CA GLU A 217 -4.45 5.90 2.83
C GLU A 217 -4.26 5.98 4.36
N LEU A 218 -3.79 4.90 5.00
CA LEU A 218 -3.44 4.91 6.42
C LEU A 218 -2.35 5.95 6.73
N ALA A 219 -1.31 6.02 5.90
CA ALA A 219 -0.23 6.97 6.07
C ALA A 219 -0.70 8.42 5.87
N ALA A 220 -1.58 8.64 4.89
CA ALA A 220 -2.22 9.92 4.61
C ALA A 220 -3.11 10.37 5.78
N PHE A 221 -3.92 9.48 6.35
CA PHE A 221 -4.67 9.75 7.58
C PHE A 221 -3.76 10.15 8.74
N MET A 222 -2.69 9.39 9.00
CA MET A 222 -1.77 9.73 10.08
C MET A 222 -1.05 11.06 9.83
N ALA A 223 -0.70 11.37 8.58
CA ALA A 223 -0.08 12.64 8.20
C ALA A 223 -1.06 13.82 8.39
N HIS A 224 -2.31 13.66 7.97
CA HIS A 224 -3.41 14.60 8.20
C HIS A 224 -3.58 14.91 9.69
N GLU A 225 -3.73 13.87 10.52
CA GLU A 225 -3.92 14.03 11.97
C GLU A 225 -2.67 14.61 12.66
N MET A 226 -1.47 14.40 12.12
CA MET A 226 -0.24 15.02 12.61
C MET A 226 -0.02 16.45 12.08
N GLY A 227 -0.86 16.94 11.17
CA GLY A 227 -0.74 18.25 10.55
C GLY A 227 0.51 18.45 9.70
N ILE A 228 1.03 17.38 9.09
CA ILE A 228 2.25 17.41 8.26
C ILE A 228 2.02 16.68 6.92
N PRO A 229 2.76 17.03 5.85
CA PRO A 229 2.58 16.37 4.57
C PRO A 229 2.94 14.88 4.63
N LEU A 230 2.32 14.04 3.80
CA LEU A 230 2.82 12.68 3.58
C LEU A 230 4.02 12.74 2.64
N ALA A 231 5.22 12.40 3.12
CA ALA A 231 6.42 12.47 2.30
C ALA A 231 6.65 11.18 1.51
N ARG A 232 6.47 10.02 2.16
CA ARG A 232 6.87 8.72 1.60
C ARG A 232 6.21 7.55 2.32
N LEU A 233 5.93 6.50 1.58
CA LEU A 233 5.60 5.17 2.08
C LEU A 233 6.68 4.18 1.66
N ASN A 234 7.28 3.49 2.64
CA ASN A 234 8.17 2.36 2.41
C ASN A 234 7.46 1.05 2.74
N VAL A 235 7.60 0.03 1.91
CA VAL A 235 7.04 -1.31 2.15
C VAL A 235 8.15 -2.35 2.00
N THR A 236 8.52 -2.99 3.10
CA THR A 236 9.49 -4.09 3.12
C THR A 236 8.73 -5.41 3.17
N ILE A 237 9.00 -6.30 2.22
CA ILE A 237 8.30 -7.57 2.05
C ILE A 237 9.34 -8.70 2.05
N GLY A 238 9.19 -9.65 2.98
CA GLY A 238 10.04 -10.82 3.07
C GLY A 238 9.97 -11.69 1.81
N VAL A 239 8.75 -12.09 1.43
CA VAL A 239 8.50 -12.84 0.18
C VAL A 239 7.28 -12.28 -0.55
N ALA A 240 7.49 -11.67 -1.71
CA ALA A 240 6.42 -11.29 -2.62
C ALA A 240 6.20 -12.39 -3.66
N LYS A 241 4.97 -12.89 -3.81
CA LYS A 241 4.68 -14.07 -4.63
C LYS A 241 3.56 -13.83 -5.63
N LEU A 242 3.80 -14.15 -6.90
CA LEU A 242 2.75 -14.29 -7.90
C LEU A 242 2.11 -15.68 -7.75
N GLU A 243 0.98 -15.69 -7.07
CA GLU A 243 0.12 -16.87 -6.93
C GLU A 243 -1.29 -16.55 -7.44
N ARG A 244 -2.17 -17.57 -7.48
CA ARG A 244 -3.58 -17.47 -7.93
C ARG A 244 -3.80 -17.12 -9.40
N ILE A 245 -2.73 -16.79 -10.12
CA ILE A 245 -2.67 -16.63 -11.57
C ILE A 245 -1.30 -17.11 -12.08
N THR A 246 -1.21 -17.48 -13.36
CA THR A 246 0.06 -17.86 -14.00
C THR A 246 0.58 -16.75 -14.91
N LYS A 247 1.91 -16.73 -15.12
CA LYS A 247 2.55 -15.79 -16.05
C LYS A 247 2.05 -15.90 -17.50
N THR A 248 1.52 -17.06 -17.86
CA THR A 248 1.01 -17.38 -19.20
C THR A 248 -0.49 -17.18 -19.35
N ASP A 249 -1.19 -16.74 -18.30
CA ASP A 249 -2.62 -16.48 -18.35
C ASP A 249 -2.89 -15.31 -19.29
N SER A 250 -3.55 -15.59 -20.41
CA SER A 250 -3.81 -14.60 -21.47
C SER A 250 -4.64 -13.40 -20.98
N ALA A 251 -5.43 -13.58 -19.91
CA ALA A 251 -6.21 -12.52 -19.30
C ALA A 251 -5.34 -11.42 -18.66
N MET A 252 -4.03 -11.67 -18.42
CA MET A 252 -3.12 -10.65 -17.91
C MET A 252 -2.67 -9.63 -18.96
N LYS A 253 -2.89 -9.90 -20.25
CA LYS A 253 -2.38 -9.05 -21.33
C LYS A 253 -2.77 -7.57 -21.17
N PRO A 254 -4.05 -7.20 -20.92
CA PRO A 254 -4.41 -5.79 -20.73
C PRO A 254 -3.73 -5.14 -19.53
N LEU A 255 -3.56 -5.89 -18.42
CA LEU A 255 -2.88 -5.41 -17.23
C LEU A 255 -1.38 -5.19 -17.48
N ILE A 256 -0.72 -6.10 -18.21
CA ILE A 256 0.69 -5.97 -18.58
C ILE A 256 0.89 -4.76 -19.49
N GLU A 257 0.01 -4.55 -20.47
CA GLU A 257 0.04 -3.38 -21.36
C GLU A 257 -0.12 -2.07 -20.59
N ALA A 258 -1.10 -2.00 -19.69
CA ALA A 258 -1.30 -0.85 -18.81
C ALA A 258 -0.08 -0.62 -17.90
N ALA A 259 0.48 -1.69 -17.32
CA ALA A 259 1.68 -1.61 -16.48
C ALA A 259 2.89 -1.07 -17.26
N ARG A 260 3.11 -1.53 -18.51
CA ARG A 260 4.19 -1.02 -19.36
C ARG A 260 4.02 0.46 -19.68
N ALA A 261 2.79 0.89 -19.98
CA ALA A 261 2.49 2.29 -20.24
C ALA A 261 2.72 3.17 -18.99
N CYS A 262 2.34 2.69 -17.81
CA CYS A 262 2.48 3.39 -16.54
C CYS A 262 3.96 3.64 -16.16
N VAL A 263 4.86 2.72 -16.48
CA VAL A 263 6.31 2.83 -16.16
C VAL A 263 7.14 3.42 -17.31
N ALA A 264 6.52 3.69 -18.46
CA ALA A 264 7.22 4.26 -19.60
C ALA A 264 7.72 5.67 -19.26
N PRO A 265 8.91 6.07 -19.72
CA PRO A 265 9.36 7.45 -19.55
C PRO A 265 8.36 8.42 -20.20
N PRO A 266 8.15 9.60 -19.62
CA PRO A 266 7.29 10.61 -20.22
C PRO A 266 7.75 10.89 -21.66
N ALA A 267 6.80 11.01 -22.59
CA ALA A 267 7.11 11.31 -23.97
C ALA A 267 7.98 12.57 -24.04
N PRO A 268 9.03 12.61 -24.89
CA PRO A 268 9.84 13.80 -25.05
C PRO A 268 8.93 14.98 -25.39
N ALA A 269 9.11 16.10 -24.70
CA ALA A 269 8.34 17.31 -24.98
C ALA A 269 8.45 17.62 -26.48
N ALA A 270 7.30 17.77 -27.14
CA ALA A 270 7.26 18.17 -28.54
C ALA A 270 8.07 19.46 -28.68
N GLN A 271 9.14 19.43 -29.48
CA GLN A 271 9.92 20.62 -29.80
C GLN A 271 8.96 21.66 -30.37
N ARG A 272 8.79 22.78 -29.66
CA ARG A 272 8.07 23.93 -30.23
C ARG A 272 8.82 24.31 -31.51
N PRO A 273 8.13 24.46 -32.65
CA PRO A 273 8.79 24.97 -33.84
C PRO A 273 9.40 26.34 -33.51
N SER A 274 10.70 26.48 -33.77
CA SER A 274 11.41 27.75 -33.62
C SER A 274 10.69 28.82 -34.43
N PRO A 275 10.45 30.03 -33.87
CA PRO A 275 9.89 31.11 -34.66
C PRO A 275 10.86 31.45 -35.79
N SER A 276 10.41 31.25 -37.02
CA SER A 276 11.11 31.69 -38.22
C SER A 276 11.33 33.20 -38.12
N LEU A 277 12.58 33.65 -38.03
CA LEU A 277 12.91 35.06 -38.20
C LEU A 277 12.49 35.48 -39.61
N GLN A 278 11.36 36.18 -39.74
CA GLN A 278 11.08 36.98 -40.92
C GLN A 278 11.93 38.26 -40.80
N LEU A 279 13.01 38.34 -41.58
CA LEU A 279 13.68 39.60 -41.83
C LEU A 279 12.69 40.54 -42.53
N ALA A 280 12.27 41.59 -41.84
CA ALA A 280 11.59 42.72 -42.46
C ALA A 280 12.58 43.44 -43.39
N ALA A 281 12.27 43.47 -44.69
CA ALA A 281 12.95 44.33 -45.65
C ALA A 281 12.66 45.80 -45.28
N GLN A 282 13.71 46.59 -45.08
CA GLN A 282 13.61 48.04 -44.95
C GLN A 282 13.35 48.67 -46.33
N PRO A 283 12.40 49.62 -46.47
CA PRO A 283 12.24 50.38 -47.70
C PRO A 283 13.29 51.51 -47.79
N ALA A 284 13.65 51.83 -49.04
CA ALA A 284 14.56 52.89 -49.45
C ALA A 284 13.97 54.29 -49.30
#